data_AF-A0A7S2BGH8-F1
#
_entry.id   AF-A0A7S2BGH8-F1
#
_cell.length_a   1.000
_cell.length_b   1.000
_cell.length_c   1.000
_cell.angle_alpha   90.00
_cell.angle_beta   90.00
_cell.angle_gamma   90.00
#
_symmetry.space_group_name_H-M   'P 1'
#
loop_
_entity.id
_entity.type
_entity.pdbx_description
1 polymer ?
#
loop_
_entity_poly.entity_id
_entity_poly.type
_entity_poly.pdbx_seq_one_letter_code
_entity_poly.pdbx_strand_id
1 'polypeptide(L)'
;PAVCDAAVGESCHSFAHNPEHGITSFDTVVEALVPLLLTLTFDSWTISMYDVMESSSSWACLFFVSASILGGMFTVNLFLAVIFDEFMRTQAAADAEREAVWAMESEERNGREEERGGRE
;
A
#
# COMPACT_ATOMS: atom_id res chain seq x y z
N PRO A 1 -14.27 -28.86 3.77
CA PRO A 1 -13.07 -28.39 3.03
C PRO A 1 -12.45 -29.59 2.31
N ALA A 2 -12.32 -29.48 0.99
CA ALA A 2 -12.48 -30.58 0.04
C ALA A 2 -11.16 -31.32 -0.21
N VAL A 3 -10.74 -32.13 0.76
CA VAL A 3 -9.80 -33.22 0.49
C VAL A 3 -10.65 -34.42 0.10
N CYS A 4 -10.65 -34.79 -1.19
CA CYS A 4 -11.36 -36.00 -1.61
C CYS A 4 -10.66 -37.21 -0.99
N ASP A 5 -11.33 -37.89 -0.07
CA ASP A 5 -10.75 -39.08 0.56
C ASP A 5 -11.03 -40.32 -0.30
N ALA A 6 -10.01 -40.75 -1.04
CA ALA A 6 -10.06 -41.97 -1.82
C ALA A 6 -10.32 -43.22 -0.95
N ALA A 7 -10.00 -43.18 0.35
CA ALA A 7 -10.29 -44.28 1.28
C ALA A 7 -11.78 -44.43 1.60
N VAL A 8 -12.56 -43.36 1.42
CA VAL A 8 -14.03 -43.33 1.62
C VAL A 8 -14.78 -43.48 0.29
N GLY A 9 -14.05 -43.61 -0.84
CA GLY A 9 -14.62 -43.73 -2.18
C GLY A 9 -15.03 -42.39 -2.81
N GLU A 10 -14.55 -41.27 -2.28
CA GLU A 10 -14.73 -39.96 -2.89
C GLU A 10 -13.76 -39.77 -4.07
N SER A 11 -14.22 -39.11 -5.13
CA SER A 11 -13.39 -38.80 -6.30
C SER A 11 -13.40 -37.29 -6.55
N CYS A 12 -12.21 -36.73 -6.79
CA CYS A 12 -12.09 -35.32 -7.15
C CYS A 12 -12.55 -35.10 -8.59
N HIS A 13 -13.35 -34.07 -8.79
CA HIS A 13 -13.75 -33.59 -10.10
C HIS A 13 -13.54 -32.08 -10.19
N SER A 14 -13.25 -31.58 -11.39
CA SER A 14 -13.22 -30.15 -11.63
C SER A 14 -14.62 -29.56 -11.41
N PHE A 15 -14.68 -28.44 -10.70
CA PHE A 15 -15.94 -27.73 -10.51
C PHE A 15 -16.43 -27.15 -11.84
N ALA A 16 -17.75 -27.13 -12.05
CA ALA A 16 -18.35 -26.51 -13.23
C ALA A 16 -18.30 -24.97 -13.19
N HIS A 17 -18.11 -24.40 -12.01
CA HIS A 17 -18.01 -22.96 -11.79
C HIS A 17 -16.97 -22.65 -10.72
N ASN A 18 -16.34 -21.49 -10.85
CA ASN A 18 -15.30 -21.03 -9.93
C ASN A 18 -15.91 -20.59 -8.59
N PRO A 19 -15.15 -20.71 -7.49
CA PRO A 19 -15.58 -20.22 -6.17
C PRO A 19 -15.93 -18.73 -6.19
N GLU A 20 -16.74 -18.29 -5.23
CA GLU A 20 -17.14 -16.88 -5.08
C GLU A 20 -17.66 -16.23 -6.37
N HIS A 21 -18.45 -16.97 -7.15
CA HIS A 21 -18.99 -16.51 -8.43
C HIS A 21 -17.92 -16.15 -9.49
N GLY A 22 -16.73 -16.74 -9.39
CA GLY A 22 -15.60 -16.47 -10.28
C GLY A 22 -14.72 -15.29 -9.90
N ILE A 23 -14.95 -14.67 -8.74
CA ILE A 23 -14.14 -13.55 -8.24
C ILE A 23 -12.74 -14.03 -7.83
N THR A 24 -12.63 -15.25 -7.30
CA THR A 24 -11.38 -15.86 -6.81
C THR A 24 -10.91 -16.95 -7.77
N SER A 25 -10.55 -16.56 -8.99
CA SER A 25 -10.00 -17.47 -10.01
C SER A 25 -8.59 -17.06 -10.46
N PHE A 26 -7.80 -18.04 -10.87
CA PHE A 26 -6.48 -17.87 -11.48
C PHE A 26 -6.44 -18.35 -12.95
N ASP A 27 -7.61 -18.57 -13.58
CA ASP A 27 -7.70 -19.13 -14.93
C ASP A 27 -7.30 -18.11 -16.02
N THR A 28 -7.59 -16.83 -15.79
CA THR A 28 -7.23 -15.73 -16.68
C THR A 28 -6.49 -14.62 -15.94
N VAL A 29 -5.68 -13.85 -16.66
CA VAL A 29 -4.90 -12.74 -16.05
C VAL A 29 -5.81 -11.73 -15.37
N VAL A 30 -6.95 -11.40 -15.98
CA VAL A 30 -7.86 -10.37 -15.46
C VAL A 30 -8.57 -10.85 -14.18
N GLU A 31 -9.00 -12.10 -14.14
CA GLU A 31 -9.64 -12.68 -12.95
C GLU A 31 -8.63 -12.84 -11.81
N ALA A 32 -7.39 -13.22 -12.12
CA ALA A 32 -6.31 -13.36 -11.14
C ALA A 32 -5.91 -12.02 -10.49
N LEU A 33 -6.18 -10.87 -11.12
CA LEU A 33 -5.83 -9.57 -10.55
C LEU A 33 -6.57 -9.31 -9.23
N VAL A 34 -7.83 -9.72 -9.11
CA VAL A 34 -8.62 -9.49 -7.89
C VAL A 34 -7.99 -10.21 -6.67
N PRO A 35 -7.81 -11.54 -6.67
CA PRO A 35 -7.20 -12.25 -5.55
C PRO A 35 -5.73 -11.83 -5.31
N LEU A 36 -4.99 -11.43 -6.35
CA LEU A 36 -3.65 -10.87 -6.19
C LEU A 36 -3.68 -9.51 -5.48
N LEU A 37 -4.58 -8.61 -5.85
CA LEU A 37 -4.74 -7.32 -5.18
C LEU A 37 -5.16 -7.50 -3.72
N LEU A 38 -6.10 -8.42 -3.44
CA LEU A 38 -6.50 -8.77 -2.07
C LEU A 38 -5.32 -9.32 -1.26
N THR A 39 -4.49 -10.16 -1.88
CA THR A 39 -3.25 -10.67 -1.26
C THR A 39 -2.28 -9.54 -0.93
N LEU A 40 -2.09 -8.58 -1.83
CA LEU A 40 -1.20 -7.42 -1.63
C LEU A 40 -1.72 -6.41 -0.60
N THR A 41 -3.04 -6.30 -0.44
CA THR A 41 -3.66 -5.47 0.60
C THR A 41 -3.77 -6.18 1.96
N PHE A 42 -3.27 -7.42 2.06
CA PHE A 42 -3.41 -8.28 3.24
C PHE A 42 -4.84 -8.64 3.62
N ASP A 43 -5.77 -8.58 2.68
CA ASP A 43 -7.15 -8.97 2.89
C ASP A 43 -7.37 -10.40 2.37
N SER A 44 -7.91 -11.28 3.23
CA SER A 44 -8.22 -12.68 2.87
C SER A 44 -7.06 -13.51 2.27
N TRP A 45 -5.81 -13.04 2.38
CA TRP A 45 -4.66 -13.66 1.73
C TRP A 45 -4.33 -15.06 2.25
N THR A 46 -4.57 -15.31 3.54
CA THR A 46 -4.36 -16.63 4.16
C THR A 46 -5.41 -17.63 3.72
N ILE A 47 -6.67 -17.20 3.56
CA ILE A 47 -7.77 -18.04 3.09
C ILE A 47 -7.49 -18.46 1.64
N SER A 48 -7.18 -17.50 0.77
CA SER A 48 -6.82 -17.79 -0.62
C SER A 48 -5.60 -18.71 -0.73
N MET A 49 -4.59 -18.55 0.15
CA MET A 49 -3.46 -19.46 0.21
C MET A 49 -3.89 -20.90 0.54
N TYR A 50 -4.73 -21.09 1.57
CA TYR A 50 -5.21 -22.42 1.96
C TYR A 50 -6.06 -23.07 0.85
N ASP A 51 -6.92 -22.30 0.18
CA ASP A 51 -7.73 -22.78 -0.94
C ASP A 51 -6.86 -23.28 -2.12
N VAL A 52 -5.77 -22.55 -2.41
CA VAL A 52 -4.80 -22.95 -3.46
C VAL A 52 -3.93 -24.12 -3.02
N MET A 53 -3.60 -24.22 -1.72
CA MET A 53 -2.85 -25.35 -1.18
C MET A 53 -3.64 -26.66 -1.22
N GLU A 54 -4.94 -26.60 -0.95
CA GLU A 54 -5.83 -27.77 -1.06
C GLU A 54 -6.04 -28.20 -2.51
N SER A 55 -6.09 -27.26 -3.46
CA SER A 55 -6.38 -27.56 -4.88
C SER A 55 -5.16 -27.91 -5.73
N SER A 56 -3.97 -27.40 -5.41
CA SER A 56 -2.77 -27.56 -6.24
C SER A 56 -1.64 -28.28 -5.52
N SER A 57 -1.04 -27.63 -4.52
CA SER A 57 0.09 -28.18 -3.78
C SER A 57 0.38 -27.35 -2.54
N SER A 58 0.88 -28.00 -1.48
CA SER A 58 1.35 -27.32 -0.28
C SER A 58 2.49 -26.32 -0.52
N TRP A 59 3.21 -26.41 -1.64
CA TRP A 59 4.26 -25.46 -2.03
C TRP A 59 3.74 -24.07 -2.42
N ALA A 60 2.43 -23.93 -2.66
CA ALA A 60 1.80 -22.64 -2.93
C ALA A 60 1.97 -21.64 -1.78
N CYS A 61 2.19 -22.12 -0.55
CA CYS A 61 2.44 -21.25 0.61
C CYS A 61 3.63 -20.30 0.41
N LEU A 62 4.69 -20.76 -0.26
CA LEU A 62 5.88 -19.94 -0.50
C LEU A 62 5.58 -18.77 -1.43
N PHE A 63 4.71 -18.97 -2.42
CA PHE A 63 4.26 -17.91 -3.31
C PHE A 63 3.48 -16.85 -2.53
N PHE A 64 2.44 -17.24 -1.78
CA PHE A 64 1.61 -16.29 -1.04
C PHE A 64 2.36 -15.55 0.08
N VAL A 65 3.22 -16.26 0.83
CA VAL A 65 4.01 -15.65 1.91
C VAL A 65 5.04 -14.66 1.35
N SER A 66 5.77 -15.03 0.29
CA SER A 66 6.73 -14.11 -0.33
C SER A 66 6.04 -12.92 -1.00
N ALA A 67 4.92 -13.13 -1.69
CA ALA A 67 4.11 -12.07 -2.27
C ALA A 67 3.57 -11.10 -1.21
N SER A 68 3.14 -11.60 -0.05
CA SER A 68 2.66 -10.77 1.06
C SER A 68 3.79 -9.92 1.68
N ILE A 69 4.99 -10.49 1.85
CA ILE A 69 6.15 -9.74 2.35
C ILE A 69 6.56 -8.64 1.37
N LEU A 70 6.72 -9.00 0.09
CA LEU A 70 7.11 -8.05 -0.95
C LEU A 70 6.04 -6.97 -1.14
N GLY A 71 4.77 -7.37 -1.22
CA GLY A 71 3.63 -6.46 -1.30
C GLY A 71 3.58 -5.49 -0.13
N GLY A 72 3.80 -5.98 1.09
CA GLY A 72 3.91 -5.16 2.30
C GLY A 72 5.00 -4.11 2.22
N MET A 73 6.19 -4.49 1.78
CA MET A 73 7.28 -3.54 1.59
C MET A 73 6.89 -2.44 0.60
N PHE A 74 6.26 -2.79 -0.53
CA PHE A 74 5.79 -1.80 -1.49
C PHE A 74 4.70 -0.90 -0.91
N THR A 75 3.70 -1.46 -0.23
CA THR A 75 2.60 -0.70 0.38
C THR A 75 3.10 0.28 1.43
N VAL A 76 3.99 -0.15 2.32
CA VAL A 76 4.60 0.73 3.34
C VAL A 76 5.45 1.81 2.69
N ASN A 77 6.29 1.45 1.72
CA ASN A 77 7.14 2.42 1.03
C ASN A 77 6.33 3.44 0.24
N LEU A 78 5.23 3.02 -0.38
CA LEU A 78 4.31 3.90 -1.10
C LEU A 78 3.59 4.84 -0.13
N PHE A 79 3.10 4.32 0.98
CA PHE A 79 2.45 5.14 2.01
C PHE A 79 3.41 6.15 2.63
N LEU A 80 4.64 5.74 2.94
CA LEU A 80 5.71 6.62 3.42
C LEU A 80 6.03 7.73 2.41
N ALA A 81 6.16 7.39 1.12
CA ALA A 81 6.43 8.37 0.08
C ALA A 81 5.33 9.44 0.00
N VAL A 82 4.06 9.04 0.07
CA VAL A 82 2.91 9.97 0.04
C VAL A 82 2.89 10.87 1.28
N ILE A 83 3.09 10.30 2.48
CA ILE A 83 3.17 11.09 3.71
C ILE A 83 4.34 12.07 3.66
N PHE A 84 5.49 11.60 3.20
CA PHE A 84 6.70 12.41 3.11
C PHE A 84 6.50 13.59 2.15
N ASP A 85 5.89 13.36 0.99
CA ASP A 85 5.56 14.41 0.03
C ASP A 85 4.66 15.49 0.64
N GLU A 86 3.58 15.07 1.33
CA GLU A 86 2.67 16.02 1.99
C GLU A 86 3.37 16.79 3.13
N PHE A 87 4.22 16.11 3.89
CA PHE A 87 4.98 16.72 4.97
C PHE A 87 5.99 17.75 4.44
N MET A 88 6.69 17.44 3.35
CA MET A 88 7.61 18.38 2.69
C MET A 88 6.86 19.59 2.15
N ARG A 89 5.68 19.41 1.55
CA ARG A 89 4.85 20.52 1.06
C ARG A 89 4.39 21.43 2.19
N THR A 90 4.00 20.83 3.32
CA THR A 90 3.59 21.58 4.52
C THR A 90 4.76 22.34 5.13
N GLN A 91 5.95 21.73 5.21
CA GLN A 91 7.16 22.41 5.70
C GLN A 91 7.59 23.55 4.80
N ALA A 92 7.59 23.36 3.48
CA ALA A 92 7.97 24.41 2.54
C ALA A 92 7.07 25.66 2.66
N ALA A 93 5.77 25.46 2.88
CA ALA A 93 4.84 26.57 3.14
C ALA A 93 5.16 27.29 4.45
N ALA A 94 5.40 26.53 5.53
CA ALA A 94 5.72 27.09 6.84
C ALA A 94 7.05 27.88 6.83
N ASP A 95 8.06 27.39 6.12
CA ASP A 95 9.36 28.08 6.02
C ASP A 95 9.24 29.36 5.19
N ALA A 96 8.48 29.36 4.09
CA ALA A 96 8.21 30.56 3.30
C ALA A 96 7.48 31.66 4.11
N GLU A 97 6.51 31.28 4.96
CA GLU A 97 5.84 32.23 5.85
C GLU A 97 6.82 32.87 6.84
N ARG A 98 7.70 32.08 7.43
CA ARG A 98 8.68 32.60 8.38
C ARG A 98 9.68 33.53 7.69
N GLU A 99 10.14 33.17 6.49
CA GLU A 99 10.99 34.02 5.64
C GLU A 99 10.33 35.37 5.32
N ALA A 100 9.03 35.39 5.00
CA ALA A 100 8.28 36.61 4.80
C ALA A 100 8.22 37.48 6.06
N VAL A 101 8.05 36.87 7.24
CA VAL A 101 8.07 37.59 8.53
C VAL A 101 9.44 38.22 8.80
N TRP A 102 10.54 37.47 8.64
CA TRP A 102 11.89 38.01 8.84
C TRP A 102 12.23 39.14 7.86
N ALA A 103 11.74 39.05 6.61
CA ALA A 103 11.90 40.11 5.63
C ALA A 103 11.20 41.41 6.09
N MET A 104 9.94 41.33 6.51
CA MET A 104 9.18 42.48 7.03
C MET A 104 9.86 43.09 8.27
N GLU A 105 10.30 42.26 9.22
CA GLU A 105 11.01 42.73 10.42
C GLU A 105 12.33 43.44 10.08
N SER A 106 13.04 42.95 9.05
CA SER A 106 14.30 43.55 8.60
C SER A 106 14.10 44.93 7.97
N GLU A 107 13.03 45.12 7.19
CA GLU A 107 12.66 46.41 6.61
C GLU A 107 12.23 47.41 7.69
N GLU A 108 11.45 46.97 8.68
CA GLU A 108 11.04 47.81 9.80
C GLU A 108 12.24 48.25 10.65
N ARG A 109 13.19 47.33 10.91
CA ARG A 109 14.43 47.67 11.63
C ARG A 109 15.26 48.69 10.84
N ASN A 110 15.44 48.50 9.53
CA ASN A 110 16.20 49.43 8.70
C ASN A 110 15.56 50.83 8.68
N GLY A 111 14.22 50.92 8.53
CA GLY A 111 13.51 52.20 8.54
C GLY A 111 13.66 52.97 9.87
N ARG A 112 13.63 52.27 11.02
CA ARG A 112 13.87 52.90 12.34
C ARG A 112 15.31 53.40 12.51
N GLU A 113 16.29 52.75 11.90
CA GLU A 113 17.70 53.16 11.94
C GLU A 113 17.93 54.41 11.08
N GLU A 114 17.35 54.47 9.88
CA GLU A 114 17.40 55.66 9.01
C GLU A 114 16.77 56.89 9.68
N GLU A 115 15.62 56.74 10.35
CA GLU A 115 14.99 57.84 11.09
C GLU A 115 15.84 58.37 12.25
N ARG A 116 16.64 57.51 12.88
CA ARG A 116 17.58 57.92 13.95
C ARG A 116 18.79 58.64 13.38
N GLY A 117 19.39 58.13 12.30
CA GLY A 117 20.55 58.73 11.66
C GLY A 117 20.25 60.06 10.95
N GLY A 118 19.03 60.26 10.45
CA GLY A 118 18.62 61.51 9.79
C GLY A 118 18.29 62.68 10.72
N ARG A 119 18.29 62.47 12.05
CA ARG A 119 18.09 63.52 13.06
C ARG A 119 19.38 64.11 13.64
N GLU A 120 20.54 63.59 13.22
CA GLU A 120 21.89 64.10 13.56
C GLU A 120 22.45 64.96 12.42
#